data_AF-A0A3D5CVL2-F1
#
_entry.id   AF-A0A3D5CVL2-F1
#
_cell.length_a   1.000
_cell.length_b   1.000
_cell.length_c   1.000
_cell.angle_alpha   90.00
_cell.angle_beta   90.00
_cell.angle_gamma   90.00
#
_symmetry.space_group_name_H-M   'P 1'
#
loop_
_entity.id
_entity.type
_entity.pdbx_description
1 polymer ?
#
loop_
_entity_poly.entity_id
_entity_poly.type
_entity_poly.pdbx_seq_one_letter_code
_entity_poly.pdbx_strand_id
1 'polypeptide(L)'
;MFTVGKEKLDQLGAEITTREIRQQPELWEETLDHYQTVQKELDNFLAIVKEKANGQRTRVIFTGAGTSQYVGDTLVPYLRKNGDRQAFSFESIGTTDIVAEPEEYLIKEEPTLLVSFARSGNSPESLAAVEIANQVVDTIYHLSITCAVEGKLAQISQSDSNSFLFLMPARSNDSGFAMTGSFSCMTLGALLTFDQTVLVKKQQYLKVLSNLGNEVITRVNEIEKIVQLDFERIVYVGSGSLAGLTREAQLKILELTAGKIATIFDSSMGFRHGPKSFINQKTIMFGFVNNNTYTRDYDLDVLEEVRGDEIASGVFAITQPGQRNFTGDKFEFTTEAELLPDGYLALSYIMVAQIVALSSSIKVNNKPDTPSPTGTVNRVVKGVTIHKYK
;
A
#
# COMPACT_ATOMS: atom_id res chain seq x y z
N MET A 1 -2.14 -11.42 -19.66
CA MET A 1 -1.35 -10.16 -19.54
C MET A 1 0.15 -10.40 -19.50
N PHE A 2 0.70 -11.18 -18.57
CA PHE A 2 2.18 -11.29 -18.44
C PHE A 2 2.88 -12.17 -19.49
N THR A 3 2.13 -12.98 -20.23
CA THR A 3 2.61 -13.78 -21.37
C THR A 3 2.39 -13.08 -22.73
N VAL A 4 1.76 -11.90 -22.72
CA VAL A 4 1.47 -11.14 -23.93
C VAL A 4 2.75 -10.40 -24.37
N GLY A 5 3.06 -10.46 -25.67
CA GLY A 5 4.23 -9.77 -26.22
C GLY A 5 4.16 -8.25 -26.05
N LYS A 6 5.31 -7.60 -25.88
CA LYS A 6 5.42 -6.16 -25.60
C LYS A 6 4.61 -5.29 -26.58
N GLU A 7 4.72 -5.55 -27.88
CA GLU A 7 3.99 -4.80 -28.93
C GLU A 7 2.47 -4.80 -28.70
N LYS A 8 1.92 -5.92 -28.22
CA LYS A 8 0.49 -6.02 -27.95
C LYS A 8 0.09 -5.27 -26.69
N LEU A 9 0.96 -5.22 -25.67
CA LEU A 9 0.76 -4.39 -24.48
C LEU A 9 0.84 -2.90 -24.82
N ASP A 10 1.76 -2.49 -25.70
CA ASP A 10 1.87 -1.12 -26.20
C ASP A 10 0.57 -0.68 -26.91
N GLN A 11 0.00 -1.54 -27.75
CA GLN A 11 -1.30 -1.28 -28.40
C GLN A 11 -2.46 -1.11 -27.41
N LEU A 12 -2.42 -1.83 -26.30
CA LEU A 12 -3.40 -1.74 -25.22
C LEU A 12 -3.14 -0.56 -24.27
N GLY A 13 -2.02 0.15 -24.44
CA GLY A 13 -1.57 1.20 -23.51
C GLY A 13 -1.35 0.67 -22.09
N ALA A 14 -0.78 -0.54 -21.99
CA ALA A 14 -0.65 -1.29 -20.75
C ALA A 14 0.78 -1.77 -20.47
N GLU A 15 1.76 -1.48 -21.33
CA GLU A 15 3.14 -2.00 -21.18
C GLU A 15 3.76 -1.59 -19.86
N ILE A 16 3.64 -0.30 -19.52
CA ILE A 16 4.36 0.29 -18.40
C ILE A 16 3.83 -0.28 -17.09
N THR A 17 2.52 -0.19 -16.88
CA THR A 17 1.85 -0.68 -15.69
C THR A 17 2.03 -2.20 -15.53
N THR A 18 1.95 -2.96 -16.63
CA THR A 18 2.17 -4.41 -16.61
C THR A 18 3.59 -4.76 -16.17
N ARG A 19 4.60 -4.08 -16.74
CA ARG A 19 6.01 -4.29 -16.38
C ARG A 19 6.28 -3.90 -14.93
N GLU A 20 5.71 -2.79 -14.47
CA GLU A 20 5.87 -2.28 -13.10
C GLU A 20 5.24 -3.21 -12.05
N ILE A 21 4.10 -3.82 -12.34
CA ILE A 21 3.52 -4.86 -11.48
C ILE A 21 4.42 -6.09 -11.45
N ARG A 22 4.87 -6.56 -12.63
CA ARG A 22 5.64 -7.80 -12.78
C ARG A 22 7.01 -7.76 -12.09
N GLN A 23 7.64 -6.59 -12.00
CA GLN A 23 8.97 -6.47 -11.40
C GLN A 23 8.98 -6.45 -9.86
N GLN A 24 7.82 -6.35 -9.20
CA GLN A 24 7.77 -6.17 -7.75
C GLN A 24 8.56 -7.19 -6.91
N PRO A 25 8.55 -8.51 -7.22
CA PRO A 25 9.39 -9.47 -6.50
C PRO A 25 10.88 -9.14 -6.52
N GLU A 26 11.41 -8.74 -7.69
CA GLU A 26 12.80 -8.29 -7.84
C GLU A 26 13.03 -7.01 -7.03
N LEU A 27 12.09 -6.05 -7.10
CA LEU A 27 12.24 -4.78 -6.36
C LEU A 27 12.22 -4.96 -4.85
N TRP A 28 11.54 -5.98 -4.32
CA TRP A 28 11.55 -6.28 -2.89
C TRP A 28 12.91 -6.79 -2.42
N GLU A 29 13.57 -7.60 -3.23
CA GLU A 29 14.96 -8.03 -3.01
C GLU A 29 15.91 -6.84 -3.09
N GLU A 30 15.81 -6.00 -4.14
CA GLU A 30 16.59 -4.76 -4.26
C GLU A 30 16.36 -3.82 -3.04
N THR A 31 15.13 -3.74 -2.52
CA THR A 31 14.79 -2.93 -1.34
C THR A 31 15.47 -3.45 -0.06
N LEU A 32 15.56 -4.77 0.10
CA LEU A 32 16.28 -5.38 1.22
C LEU A 32 17.78 -5.07 1.14
N ASP A 33 18.37 -5.26 -0.04
CA ASP A 33 19.79 -4.99 -0.26
C ASP A 33 20.10 -3.53 0.06
N HIS A 34 19.27 -2.60 -0.43
CA HIS A 34 19.39 -1.17 -0.12
C HIS A 34 19.26 -0.90 1.37
N TYR A 35 18.24 -1.45 2.03
CA TYR A 35 18.07 -1.32 3.49
C TYR A 35 19.33 -1.74 4.24
N GLN A 36 19.92 -2.88 3.87
CA GLN A 36 21.13 -3.40 4.54
C GLN A 36 22.34 -2.49 4.36
N THR A 37 22.44 -1.75 3.25
CA THR A 37 23.54 -0.79 3.06
C THR A 37 23.43 0.46 3.94
N VAL A 38 22.19 0.87 4.29
CA VAL A 38 21.94 2.08 5.10
C VAL A 38 21.49 1.80 6.54
N GLN A 39 21.40 0.51 6.91
CA GLN A 39 20.80 0.08 8.17
C GLN A 39 21.47 0.76 9.38
N LYS A 40 22.80 0.82 9.37
CA LYS A 40 23.55 1.38 10.50
C LYS A 40 23.30 2.89 10.65
N GLU A 41 23.29 3.63 9.56
CA GLU A 41 23.01 5.06 9.57
C GLU A 41 21.55 5.33 9.98
N LEU A 42 20.61 4.52 9.51
CA LEU A 42 19.20 4.61 9.86
C LEU A 42 18.95 4.28 11.35
N ASP A 43 19.58 3.22 11.88
CA ASP A 43 19.50 2.86 13.29
C ASP A 43 20.06 4.00 14.19
N ASN A 44 21.17 4.61 13.77
CA ASN A 44 21.74 5.78 14.47
C ASN A 44 20.79 6.98 14.42
N PHE A 45 20.18 7.25 13.26
CA PHE A 45 19.18 8.32 13.13
C PHE A 45 18.00 8.10 14.07
N LEU A 46 17.43 6.88 14.10
CA LEU A 46 16.34 6.54 15.02
C LEU A 46 16.77 6.61 16.49
N ALA A 47 18.03 6.30 16.82
CA ALA A 47 18.55 6.49 18.18
C ALA A 47 18.59 7.98 18.58
N ILE A 48 19.00 8.87 17.66
CA ILE A 48 18.95 10.32 17.87
C ILE A 48 17.51 10.80 18.09
N VAL A 49 16.55 10.32 17.27
CA VAL A 49 15.12 10.64 17.44
C VAL A 49 14.65 10.27 18.85
N LYS A 50 14.98 9.07 19.31
CA LYS A 50 14.61 8.60 20.67
C LYS A 50 15.26 9.42 21.78
N GLU A 51 16.54 9.77 21.64
CA GLU A 51 17.26 10.60 22.60
C GLU A 51 16.59 11.99 22.72
N LYS A 52 16.25 12.58 21.57
CA LYS A 52 15.69 13.93 21.47
C LYS A 52 14.26 14.03 21.97
N ALA A 53 13.55 12.91 22.03
CA ALA A 53 12.27 12.82 22.71
C ALA A 53 12.35 12.97 24.24
N ASN A 54 13.56 13.01 24.82
CA ASN A 54 13.81 13.29 26.24
C ASN A 54 12.96 12.42 27.20
N GLY A 55 12.89 11.12 26.91
CA GLY A 55 12.13 10.14 27.70
C GLY A 55 10.63 10.08 27.37
N GLN A 56 10.12 10.94 26.49
CA GLN A 56 8.78 10.83 25.94
C GLN A 56 8.73 9.80 24.80
N ARG A 57 7.54 9.26 24.56
CA ARG A 57 7.27 8.46 23.37
C ARG A 57 7.17 9.38 22.15
N THR A 58 7.89 9.08 21.08
CA THR A 58 7.81 9.84 19.82
C THR A 58 6.61 9.39 19.00
N ARG A 59 5.83 10.34 18.50
CA ARG A 59 4.80 10.08 17.48
C ARG A 59 5.45 9.82 16.14
N VAL A 60 5.25 8.63 15.58
CA VAL A 60 5.65 8.28 14.21
C VAL A 60 4.42 8.44 13.32
N ILE A 61 4.39 9.52 12.56
CA ILE A 61 3.30 9.83 11.64
C ILE A 61 3.71 9.38 10.24
N PHE A 62 3.09 8.31 9.76
CA PHE A 62 3.20 7.86 8.38
C PHE A 62 2.31 8.72 7.49
N THR A 63 2.92 9.54 6.64
CA THR A 63 2.22 10.52 5.83
C THR A 63 2.50 10.40 4.33
N GLY A 64 1.48 10.68 3.52
CA GLY A 64 1.53 10.71 2.07
C GLY A 64 0.17 11.15 1.50
N ALA A 65 0.05 11.25 0.18
CA ALA A 65 -1.22 11.55 -0.49
C ALA A 65 -1.69 10.34 -1.33
N GLY A 66 -2.99 10.04 -1.28
CA GLY A 66 -3.59 8.92 -2.03
C GLY A 66 -2.93 7.58 -1.66
N THR A 67 -2.48 6.81 -2.65
CA THR A 67 -1.76 5.54 -2.42
C THR A 67 -0.58 5.66 -1.45
N SER A 68 0.13 6.81 -1.43
CA SER A 68 1.23 7.02 -0.48
C SER A 68 0.75 7.10 0.99
N GLN A 69 -0.47 7.59 1.25
CA GLN A 69 -1.08 7.51 2.59
C GLN A 69 -1.39 6.07 2.97
N TYR A 70 -1.88 5.28 2.01
CA TYR A 70 -2.31 3.91 2.26
C TYR A 70 -1.16 2.96 2.62
N VAL A 71 0.09 3.39 2.41
CA VAL A 71 1.27 2.77 3.00
C VAL A 71 1.13 2.76 4.54
N GLY A 72 0.88 3.93 5.14
CA GLY A 72 0.66 4.06 6.58
C GLY A 72 -0.58 3.30 7.06
N ASP A 73 -1.72 3.44 6.36
CA ASP A 73 -2.97 2.72 6.71
C ASP A 73 -2.75 1.20 6.80
N THR A 74 -1.91 0.66 5.90
CA THR A 74 -1.54 -0.77 5.88
C THR A 74 -0.58 -1.14 7.01
N LEU A 75 0.40 -0.28 7.31
CA LEU A 75 1.48 -0.58 8.27
C LEU A 75 1.08 -0.44 9.74
N VAL A 76 0.27 0.57 10.06
CA VAL A 76 0.01 0.97 11.45
C VAL A 76 -0.55 -0.17 12.31
N PRO A 77 -1.55 -0.97 11.86
CA PRO A 77 -2.04 -2.10 12.66
C PRO A 77 -0.94 -3.10 13.00
N TYR A 78 -0.07 -3.43 12.04
CA TYR A 78 1.05 -4.36 12.24
C TYR A 78 2.10 -3.80 13.22
N LEU A 79 2.51 -2.54 13.04
CA LEU A 79 3.55 -1.92 13.86
C LEU A 79 3.08 -1.59 15.28
N ARG A 80 1.77 -1.38 15.49
CA ARG A 80 1.16 -1.31 16.83
C ARG A 80 1.23 -2.63 17.59
N LYS A 81 1.58 -3.74 16.94
CA LYS A 81 1.85 -5.04 17.58
C LYS A 81 3.35 -5.36 17.61
N ASN A 82 4.06 -5.12 16.50
CA ASN A 82 5.41 -5.63 16.28
C ASN A 82 6.52 -4.55 16.28
N GLY A 83 6.19 -3.26 16.37
CA GLY A 83 7.16 -2.19 16.47
C GLY A 83 7.67 -1.93 17.89
N ASP A 84 8.61 -0.99 18.04
CA ASP A 84 9.08 -0.52 19.36
C ASP A 84 8.03 0.41 19.99
N ARG A 85 7.05 -0.20 20.65
CA ARG A 85 5.90 0.51 21.23
C ARG A 85 6.24 1.32 22.49
N GLN A 86 7.43 1.14 23.06
CA GLN A 86 7.91 1.93 24.18
C GLN A 86 8.44 3.28 23.68
N ALA A 87 9.23 3.25 22.61
CA ALA A 87 9.78 4.46 22.02
C ALA A 87 8.80 5.20 21.09
N PHE A 88 7.91 4.47 20.38
CA PHE A 88 7.14 5.02 19.27
C PHE A 88 5.64 4.75 19.36
N SER A 89 4.80 5.76 19.08
CA SER A 89 3.37 5.60 18.75
C SER A 89 3.18 5.73 17.25
N PHE A 90 2.49 4.78 16.62
CA PHE A 90 2.33 4.74 15.17
C PHE A 90 0.94 5.22 14.75
N GLU A 91 0.92 6.15 13.79
CA GLU A 91 -0.28 6.79 13.22
C GLU A 91 -0.13 6.91 11.71
N SER A 92 -1.26 6.94 10.99
CA SER A 92 -1.27 7.28 9.56
C SER A 92 -2.20 8.48 9.38
N ILE A 93 -1.63 9.55 8.84
CA ILE A 93 -2.33 10.82 8.64
C ILE A 93 -1.89 11.33 7.27
N GLY A 94 -2.86 11.59 6.38
CA GLY A 94 -2.56 12.01 5.02
C GLY A 94 -1.87 13.38 5.01
N THR A 95 -0.98 13.62 4.04
CA THR A 95 -0.45 14.98 3.82
C THR A 95 -1.58 15.93 3.47
N THR A 96 -2.64 15.42 2.82
CA THR A 96 -3.88 16.15 2.52
C THR A 96 -4.62 16.61 3.77
N ASP A 97 -4.57 15.82 4.84
CA ASP A 97 -5.23 16.13 6.11
C ASP A 97 -4.38 17.12 6.91
N ILE A 98 -3.08 16.83 7.04
CA ILE A 98 -2.11 17.71 7.73
C ILE A 98 -2.10 19.11 7.12
N VAL A 99 -2.11 19.23 5.79
CA VAL A 99 -2.07 20.54 5.11
C VAL A 99 -3.40 21.29 5.24
N ALA A 100 -4.52 20.56 5.27
CA ALA A 100 -5.85 21.17 5.34
C ALA A 100 -6.18 21.66 6.76
N GLU A 101 -5.81 20.90 7.79
CA GLU A 101 -6.09 21.24 9.19
C GLU A 101 -4.92 20.84 10.11
N PRO A 102 -3.82 21.62 10.13
CA PRO A 102 -2.59 21.24 10.83
C PRO A 102 -2.76 21.01 12.33
N GLU A 103 -3.53 21.86 13.01
CA GLU A 103 -3.64 21.88 14.48
C GLU A 103 -4.42 20.67 15.02
N GLU A 104 -5.24 19.99 14.20
CA GLU A 104 -5.91 18.75 14.61
C GLU A 104 -4.98 17.53 14.63
N TYR A 105 -3.88 17.57 13.86
CA TYR A 105 -3.01 16.40 13.65
C TYR A 105 -1.61 16.57 14.24
N LEU A 106 -1.09 17.79 14.26
CA LEU A 106 0.25 18.12 14.74
C LEU A 106 0.15 18.72 16.14
N ILE A 107 0.79 18.05 17.10
CA ILE A 107 0.75 18.44 18.51
C ILE A 107 2.10 19.03 18.86
N LYS A 108 2.10 20.31 19.22
CA LYS A 108 3.31 21.12 19.38
C LYS A 108 4.33 20.49 20.33
N GLU A 109 3.88 20.06 21.50
CA GLU A 109 4.75 19.58 22.58
C GLU A 109 5.14 18.10 22.45
N GLU A 110 4.54 17.35 21.52
CA GLU A 110 4.80 15.92 21.35
C GLU A 110 5.92 15.68 20.32
N PRO A 111 7.06 15.08 20.72
CA PRO A 111 8.14 14.75 19.79
C PRO A 111 7.61 13.92 18.63
N THR A 112 7.89 14.34 17.40
CA THR A 112 7.33 13.73 16.21
C THR A 112 8.44 13.33 15.24
N LEU A 113 8.32 12.12 14.71
CA LEU A 113 9.01 11.65 13.52
C LEU A 113 7.98 11.59 12.38
N LEU A 114 8.10 12.53 11.44
CA LEU A 114 7.27 12.55 10.24
C LEU A 114 7.90 11.66 9.18
N VAL A 115 7.25 10.53 8.88
CA VAL A 115 7.69 9.58 7.86
C VAL A 115 6.95 9.86 6.56
N SER A 116 7.61 10.54 5.63
CA SER A 116 7.01 11.03 4.39
C SER A 116 7.19 10.04 3.24
N PHE A 117 6.08 9.59 2.66
CA PHE A 117 6.02 8.71 1.50
C PHE A 117 5.67 9.47 0.23
N ALA A 118 6.47 9.31 -0.82
CA ALA A 118 6.15 9.86 -2.13
C ALA A 118 6.81 9.06 -3.25
N ARG A 119 6.04 8.74 -4.32
CA ARG A 119 6.62 8.16 -5.55
C ARG A 119 7.46 9.17 -6.31
N SER A 120 6.92 10.36 -6.59
CA SER A 120 7.60 11.41 -7.37
C SER A 120 8.38 12.43 -6.54
N GLY A 121 8.10 12.51 -5.23
CA GLY A 121 8.65 13.54 -4.34
C GLY A 121 8.22 14.98 -4.67
N ASN A 122 7.21 15.17 -5.53
CA ASN A 122 6.86 16.48 -6.12
C ASN A 122 5.42 16.94 -5.86
N SER A 123 4.65 16.20 -5.06
CA SER A 123 3.32 16.67 -4.61
C SER A 123 3.51 17.93 -3.76
N PRO A 124 2.79 19.04 -4.07
CA PRO A 124 2.81 20.24 -3.24
C PRO A 124 2.46 19.95 -1.77
N GLU A 125 1.51 19.05 -1.53
CA GLU A 125 1.06 18.64 -0.20
C GLU A 125 2.19 17.94 0.58
N SER A 126 3.00 17.11 -0.06
CA SER A 126 4.15 16.47 0.61
C SER A 126 5.16 17.50 1.13
N LEU A 127 5.44 18.53 0.34
CA LEU A 127 6.38 19.59 0.73
C LEU A 127 5.78 20.49 1.81
N ALA A 128 4.50 20.84 1.65
CA ALA A 128 3.77 21.66 2.60
C ALA A 128 3.63 20.98 3.96
N ALA A 129 3.36 19.67 4.02
CA ALA A 129 3.27 18.93 5.27
C ALA A 129 4.58 18.98 6.07
N VAL A 130 5.74 18.84 5.39
CA VAL A 130 7.06 19.00 6.02
C VAL A 130 7.27 20.42 6.54
N GLU A 131 6.95 21.43 5.73
CA GLU A 131 7.08 22.85 6.10
C GLU A 131 6.20 23.23 7.30
N ILE A 132 4.95 22.76 7.31
CA ILE A 132 3.97 22.99 8.38
C ILE A 132 4.40 22.26 9.65
N ALA A 133 4.83 20.99 9.56
CA ALA A 133 5.32 20.25 10.72
C ALA A 133 6.51 20.95 11.40
N ASN A 134 7.42 21.52 10.60
CA ASN A 134 8.53 22.34 11.12
C ASN A 134 8.08 23.64 11.80
N GLN A 135 6.90 24.17 11.46
CA GLN A 135 6.35 25.37 12.10
C GLN A 135 5.57 25.05 13.38
N VAL A 136 4.91 23.89 13.43
CA VAL A 136 3.98 23.53 14.52
C VAL A 136 4.66 22.75 15.65
N VAL A 137 5.53 21.79 15.33
CA VAL A 137 6.07 20.83 16.32
C VAL A 137 7.45 21.25 16.82
N ASP A 138 7.62 21.34 18.13
CA ASP A 138 8.86 21.83 18.76
C ASP A 138 10.03 20.85 18.56
N THR A 139 9.77 19.53 18.59
CA THR A 139 10.78 18.48 18.37
C THR A 139 10.37 17.62 17.19
N ILE A 140 10.88 17.94 16.01
CA ILE A 140 10.52 17.30 14.74
C ILE A 140 11.75 16.69 14.05
N TYR A 141 11.57 15.46 13.57
CA TYR A 141 12.50 14.74 12.71
C TYR A 141 11.77 14.22 11.49
N HIS A 142 12.48 14.03 10.39
CA HIS A 142 11.89 13.58 9.12
C HIS A 142 12.58 12.34 8.59
N LEU A 143 11.80 11.33 8.22
CA LEU A 143 12.27 10.18 7.47
C LEU A 143 11.56 10.16 6.12
N SER A 144 12.26 10.49 5.05
CA SER A 144 11.71 10.45 3.70
C SER A 144 11.96 9.09 3.07
N ILE A 145 10.89 8.35 2.78
CA ILE A 145 10.92 7.08 2.04
C ILE A 145 10.30 7.35 0.67
N THR A 146 11.15 7.51 -0.36
CA THR A 146 10.74 8.01 -1.69
C THR A 146 11.44 7.27 -2.82
N CYS A 147 10.79 7.24 -3.99
CA CYS A 147 11.31 6.53 -5.17
C CYS A 147 12.11 7.45 -6.12
N ALA A 148 11.97 8.76 -6.00
CA ALA A 148 12.57 9.73 -6.92
C ALA A 148 13.68 10.53 -6.26
N VAL A 149 14.95 10.21 -6.58
CA VAL A 149 16.13 10.94 -6.09
C VAL A 149 16.13 12.42 -6.48
N GLU A 150 15.66 12.74 -7.68
CA GLU A 150 15.52 14.13 -8.16
C GLU A 150 14.24 14.82 -7.64
N GLY A 151 13.40 14.11 -6.89
CA GLY A 151 12.17 14.67 -6.33
C GLY A 151 12.49 15.71 -5.25
N LYS A 152 11.69 16.78 -5.19
CA LYS A 152 11.91 17.88 -4.22
C LYS A 152 11.99 17.38 -2.77
N LEU A 153 11.16 16.41 -2.39
CA LEU A 153 11.20 15.79 -1.06
C LEU A 153 12.57 15.16 -0.77
N ALA A 154 13.15 14.44 -1.73
CA ALA A 154 14.47 13.82 -1.57
C ALA A 154 15.57 14.88 -1.42
N GLN A 155 15.52 15.94 -2.24
CA GLN A 155 16.49 17.03 -2.21
C GLN A 155 16.48 17.78 -0.87
N ILE A 156 15.29 18.08 -0.33
CA ILE A 156 15.15 18.73 0.99
C ILE A 156 15.74 17.83 2.09
N SER A 157 15.39 16.55 2.10
CA SER A 157 15.89 15.61 3.12
C SER A 157 17.40 15.38 3.10
N GLN A 158 18.08 15.57 1.95
CA GLN A 158 19.55 15.52 1.90
C GLN A 158 20.21 16.74 2.54
N SER A 159 19.52 17.89 2.54
CA SER A 159 20.07 19.16 2.99
C SER A 159 19.83 19.47 4.47
N ASP A 160 18.91 18.75 5.12
CA ASP A 160 18.47 19.00 6.49
C ASP A 160 19.09 18.00 7.48
N SER A 161 19.70 18.50 8.56
CA SER A 161 20.34 17.68 9.59
C SER A 161 19.35 16.88 10.45
N ASN A 162 18.07 17.28 10.49
CA ASN A 162 17.01 16.54 11.20
C ASN A 162 16.29 15.53 10.28
N SER A 163 16.80 15.35 9.07
CA SER A 163 16.21 14.47 8.07
C SER A 163 17.09 13.25 7.78
N PHE A 164 16.43 12.12 7.48
CA PHE A 164 17.07 10.95 6.86
C PHE A 164 16.36 10.63 5.55
N LEU A 165 17.12 10.45 4.48
CA LEU A 165 16.61 10.02 3.18
C LEU A 165 16.84 8.52 3.00
N PHE A 166 15.76 7.76 2.87
CA PHE A 166 15.81 6.36 2.47
C PHE A 166 15.20 6.20 1.06
N LEU A 167 16.07 6.07 0.06
CA LEU A 167 15.65 5.90 -1.34
C LEU A 167 15.25 4.46 -1.64
N MET A 168 14.09 4.30 -2.26
CA MET A 168 13.66 3.03 -2.85
C MET A 168 14.42 2.74 -4.16
N PRO A 169 14.42 1.50 -4.66
CA PRO A 169 15.07 1.17 -5.93
C PRO A 169 14.58 2.06 -7.07
N ALA A 170 15.46 2.48 -7.97
CA ALA A 170 15.13 3.48 -9.01
C ALA A 170 13.96 3.04 -9.91
N ARG A 171 13.86 1.73 -10.18
CA ARG A 171 12.78 1.11 -10.95
C ARG A 171 11.40 1.18 -10.27
N SER A 172 11.35 1.46 -8.97
CA SER A 172 10.11 1.68 -8.21
C SER A 172 9.49 3.06 -8.42
N ASN A 173 10.19 3.99 -9.08
CA ASN A 173 9.60 5.27 -9.50
C ASN A 173 8.69 5.05 -10.72
N ASP A 174 7.52 4.45 -10.46
CA ASP A 174 6.58 4.02 -11.48
C ASP A 174 6.27 5.14 -12.46
N SER A 175 6.48 4.88 -13.74
CA SER A 175 6.13 5.73 -14.87
C SER A 175 4.65 5.62 -15.23
N GLY A 176 4.00 4.51 -14.90
CA GLY A 176 2.56 4.33 -15.05
C GLY A 176 1.77 5.34 -14.21
N PHE A 177 0.51 5.57 -14.59
CA PHE A 177 -0.37 6.45 -13.82
C PHE A 177 -0.52 5.94 -12.38
N ALA A 178 -0.90 4.68 -12.21
CA ALA A 178 -1.08 4.05 -10.91
C ALA A 178 0.27 3.75 -10.24
N MET A 179 0.34 3.94 -8.93
CA MET A 179 1.44 3.42 -8.10
C MET A 179 1.30 1.90 -7.96
N THR A 180 2.38 1.17 -8.20
CA THR A 180 2.46 -0.30 -8.05
C THR A 180 3.70 -0.68 -7.25
N GLY A 181 4.87 -0.77 -7.88
CA GLY A 181 6.15 -1.03 -7.20
C GLY A 181 6.54 0.07 -6.21
N SER A 182 6.19 1.33 -6.47
CA SER A 182 6.38 2.42 -5.51
C SER A 182 5.67 2.15 -4.17
N PHE A 183 4.39 1.77 -4.21
CA PHE A 183 3.61 1.46 -3.01
C PHE A 183 4.25 0.31 -2.22
N SER A 184 4.55 -0.80 -2.89
CA SER A 184 5.03 -2.00 -2.22
C SER A 184 6.46 -1.86 -1.70
N CYS A 185 7.36 -1.19 -2.42
CA CYS A 185 8.72 -0.89 -1.94
C CYS A 185 8.71 0.05 -0.74
N MET A 186 7.94 1.16 -0.78
CA MET A 186 7.85 2.07 0.36
C MET A 186 7.29 1.39 1.61
N THR A 187 6.26 0.56 1.44
CA THR A 187 5.68 -0.25 2.52
C THR A 187 6.72 -1.21 3.10
N LEU A 188 7.47 -1.91 2.25
CA LEU A 188 8.53 -2.81 2.67
C LEU A 188 9.68 -2.08 3.39
N GLY A 189 10.12 -0.93 2.86
CA GLY A 189 11.15 -0.10 3.48
C GLY A 189 10.77 0.32 4.90
N ALA A 190 9.52 0.71 5.12
CA ALA A 190 9.01 1.05 6.44
C ALA A 190 8.88 -0.18 7.37
N LEU A 191 8.44 -1.36 6.87
CA LEU A 191 8.47 -2.60 7.65
C LEU A 191 9.88 -2.96 8.10
N LEU A 192 10.85 -2.92 7.19
CA LEU A 192 12.26 -3.20 7.50
C LEU A 192 12.78 -2.25 8.58
N THR A 193 12.38 -0.97 8.53
CA THR A 193 12.77 0.07 9.49
C THR A 193 12.14 -0.12 10.87
N PHE A 194 10.83 -0.34 10.96
CA PHE A 194 10.09 -0.19 12.23
C PHE A 194 9.67 -1.50 12.90
N ASP A 195 9.62 -2.63 12.19
CA ASP A 195 9.35 -3.94 12.80
C ASP A 195 10.53 -4.37 13.70
N GLN A 196 10.28 -4.82 14.93
CA GLN A 196 11.31 -5.29 15.86
C GLN A 196 11.72 -6.75 15.64
N THR A 197 11.11 -7.45 14.69
CA THR A 197 11.52 -8.78 14.26
C THR A 197 12.99 -8.78 13.84
N VAL A 198 13.77 -9.74 14.34
CA VAL A 198 15.21 -9.85 14.03
C VAL A 198 15.45 -9.99 12.53
N LEU A 199 16.53 -9.37 12.03
CA LEU A 199 16.80 -9.26 10.58
C LEU A 199 16.78 -10.61 9.85
N VAL A 200 17.35 -11.66 10.44
CA VAL A 200 17.35 -13.01 9.85
C VAL A 200 15.92 -13.51 9.58
N LYS A 201 14.98 -13.19 10.49
CA LYS A 201 13.58 -13.59 10.32
C LYS A 201 12.86 -12.73 9.28
N LYS A 202 13.16 -11.42 9.23
CA LYS A 202 12.69 -10.55 8.14
C LYS A 202 13.16 -11.06 6.77
N GLN A 203 14.44 -11.44 6.63
CA GLN A 203 14.98 -12.01 5.39
C GLN A 203 14.25 -13.29 4.97
N GLN A 204 13.86 -14.15 5.92
CA GLN A 204 13.01 -15.32 5.64
C GLN A 204 11.63 -14.91 5.13
N TYR A 205 10.99 -13.90 5.76
CA TYR A 205 9.73 -13.36 5.27
C TYR A 205 9.84 -12.81 3.85
N LEU A 206 10.91 -12.09 3.52
CA LEU A 206 11.11 -11.56 2.18
C LEU A 206 11.33 -12.66 1.14
N LYS A 207 12.09 -13.72 1.47
CA LYS A 207 12.24 -14.87 0.57
C LYS A 207 10.88 -15.51 0.25
N VAL A 208 10.03 -15.69 1.26
CA VAL A 208 8.67 -16.21 1.07
C VAL A 208 7.85 -15.22 0.23
N LEU A 209 7.90 -13.94 0.57
CA LEU A 209 7.17 -12.89 -0.14
C LEU A 209 7.52 -12.85 -1.64
N SER A 210 8.81 -12.88 -2.01
CA SER A 210 9.24 -12.94 -3.41
C SER A 210 8.69 -14.18 -4.12
N ASN A 211 8.70 -15.34 -3.46
CA ASN A 211 8.11 -16.56 -4.03
C ASN A 211 6.60 -16.43 -4.26
N LEU A 212 5.86 -15.88 -3.30
CA LEU A 212 4.42 -15.63 -3.45
C LEU A 212 4.17 -14.64 -4.60
N GLY A 213 4.94 -13.56 -4.71
CA GLY A 213 4.82 -12.60 -5.81
C GLY A 213 5.10 -13.22 -7.18
N ASN A 214 6.11 -14.08 -7.28
CA ASN A 214 6.40 -14.86 -8.50
C ASN A 214 5.27 -15.83 -8.84
N GLU A 215 4.65 -16.46 -7.84
CA GLU A 215 3.47 -17.31 -8.04
C GLU A 215 2.28 -16.52 -8.62
N VAL A 216 2.04 -15.28 -8.14
CA VAL A 216 1.02 -14.39 -8.73
C VAL A 216 1.31 -14.14 -10.22
N ILE A 217 2.57 -13.91 -10.58
CA ILE A 217 2.96 -13.68 -11.98
C ILE A 217 2.71 -14.93 -12.83
N THR A 218 3.13 -16.11 -12.36
CA THR A 218 2.96 -17.37 -13.11
C THR A 218 1.48 -17.74 -13.27
N ARG A 219 0.64 -17.42 -12.28
CA ARG A 219 -0.78 -17.79 -12.23
C ARG A 219 -1.72 -16.64 -12.63
N VAL A 220 -1.21 -15.62 -13.33
CA VAL A 220 -1.98 -14.44 -13.78
C VAL A 220 -3.29 -14.81 -14.51
N ASN A 221 -3.28 -15.90 -15.28
CA ASN A 221 -4.45 -16.37 -16.03
C ASN A 221 -5.63 -16.76 -15.13
N GLU A 222 -5.41 -17.19 -13.89
CA GLU A 222 -6.49 -17.49 -12.94
C GLU A 222 -7.19 -16.20 -12.50
N ILE A 223 -6.43 -15.14 -12.27
CA ILE A 223 -6.95 -13.82 -11.91
C ILE A 223 -7.72 -13.21 -13.09
N GLU A 224 -7.19 -13.36 -14.31
CA GLU A 224 -7.84 -12.86 -15.53
C GLU A 224 -9.18 -13.53 -15.81
N LYS A 225 -9.35 -14.81 -15.45
CA LYS A 225 -10.64 -15.51 -15.55
C LYS A 225 -11.71 -14.88 -14.65
N ILE A 226 -11.34 -14.46 -13.44
CA ILE A 226 -12.25 -13.76 -12.53
C ILE A 226 -12.76 -12.46 -13.19
N VAL A 227 -11.85 -11.74 -13.86
CA VAL A 227 -12.18 -10.47 -14.52
C VAL A 227 -13.11 -10.66 -15.73
N GLN A 228 -13.22 -11.87 -16.31
CA GLN A 228 -14.17 -12.16 -17.40
C GLN A 228 -15.64 -12.25 -16.93
N LEU A 229 -15.89 -12.40 -15.62
CA LEU A 229 -17.25 -12.37 -15.09
C LEU A 229 -17.94 -11.04 -15.39
N ASP A 230 -19.26 -10.99 -15.39
CA ASP A 230 -20.00 -9.77 -15.70
C ASP A 230 -20.26 -8.95 -14.43
N PHE A 231 -19.51 -7.86 -14.25
CA PHE A 231 -19.58 -7.00 -13.06
C PHE A 231 -19.35 -5.53 -13.41
N GLU A 232 -19.93 -4.67 -12.58
CA GLU A 232 -19.78 -3.21 -12.60
C GLU A 232 -19.33 -2.67 -11.22
N ARG A 233 -19.27 -3.55 -10.21
CA ARG A 233 -18.95 -3.22 -8.82
C ARG A 233 -17.90 -4.17 -8.25
N ILE A 234 -16.95 -3.64 -7.51
CA ILE A 234 -15.98 -4.43 -6.75
C ILE A 234 -15.97 -4.03 -5.27
N VAL A 235 -15.96 -5.04 -4.40
CA VAL A 235 -15.76 -4.88 -2.95
C VAL A 235 -14.43 -5.51 -2.56
N TYR A 236 -13.63 -4.81 -1.76
CA TYR A 236 -12.48 -5.40 -1.06
C TYR A 236 -12.70 -5.36 0.46
N VAL A 237 -12.54 -6.51 1.13
CA VAL A 237 -12.52 -6.60 2.59
C VAL A 237 -11.26 -7.29 3.11
N GLY A 238 -10.89 -6.99 4.36
CA GLY A 238 -9.79 -7.63 5.07
C GLY A 238 -9.76 -7.21 6.54
N SER A 239 -8.85 -7.77 7.33
CA SER A 239 -8.72 -7.41 8.76
C SER A 239 -7.28 -7.02 9.13
N GLY A 240 -7.15 -6.11 10.09
CA GLY A 240 -5.85 -5.59 10.52
C GLY A 240 -5.15 -4.82 9.41
N SER A 241 -3.90 -5.15 9.11
CA SER A 241 -3.13 -4.53 8.02
C SER A 241 -3.81 -4.69 6.67
N LEU A 242 -4.51 -5.81 6.48
CA LEU A 242 -5.26 -6.10 5.26
C LEU A 242 -6.50 -5.22 5.11
N ALA A 243 -7.05 -4.65 6.19
CA ALA A 243 -8.11 -3.65 6.11
C ALA A 243 -7.58 -2.29 5.62
N GLY A 244 -6.33 -1.94 5.95
CA GLY A 244 -5.65 -0.78 5.34
C GLY A 244 -5.40 -1.01 3.84
N LEU A 245 -5.00 -2.23 3.47
CA LEU A 245 -4.72 -2.62 2.09
C LEU A 245 -5.93 -2.47 1.15
N THR A 246 -7.16 -2.68 1.64
CA THR A 246 -8.38 -2.60 0.81
C THR A 246 -8.58 -1.20 0.21
N ARG A 247 -8.10 -0.14 0.89
CA ARG A 247 -8.10 1.24 0.38
C ARG A 247 -7.27 1.41 -0.88
N GLU A 248 -6.12 0.75 -0.92
CA GLU A 248 -5.24 0.76 -2.09
C GLU A 248 -5.79 -0.13 -3.21
N ALA A 249 -6.22 -1.35 -2.88
CA ALA A 249 -6.76 -2.30 -3.85
C ALA A 249 -7.95 -1.72 -4.65
N GLN A 250 -8.90 -1.10 -3.95
CA GLN A 250 -10.05 -0.47 -4.58
C GLN A 250 -9.67 0.79 -5.38
N LEU A 251 -8.69 1.58 -4.92
CA LEU A 251 -8.29 2.82 -5.60
C LEU A 251 -7.69 2.49 -6.96
N LYS A 252 -6.89 1.43 -7.06
CA LYS A 252 -6.35 0.94 -8.34
C LYS A 252 -7.45 0.64 -9.36
N ILE A 253 -8.58 0.07 -8.92
CA ILE A 253 -9.73 -0.15 -9.81
C ILE A 253 -10.31 1.20 -10.27
N LEU A 254 -10.58 2.12 -9.35
CA LEU A 254 -11.14 3.44 -9.69
C LEU A 254 -10.25 4.20 -10.67
N GLU A 255 -8.95 4.28 -10.37
CA GLU A 255 -7.96 4.96 -11.20
C GLU A 255 -7.88 4.35 -12.59
N LEU A 256 -7.67 3.04 -12.68
CA LEU A 256 -7.39 2.39 -13.96
C LEU A 256 -8.67 2.23 -14.81
N THR A 257 -9.85 2.17 -14.20
CA THR A 257 -11.12 2.09 -14.94
C THR A 257 -11.77 3.44 -15.20
N ALA A 258 -11.15 4.55 -14.78
CA ALA A 258 -11.73 5.89 -14.81
C ALA A 258 -13.11 5.97 -14.16
N GLY A 259 -13.28 5.26 -13.03
CA GLY A 259 -14.53 5.19 -12.28
C GLY A 259 -15.68 4.43 -12.97
N LYS A 260 -15.45 3.76 -14.10
CA LYS A 260 -16.47 2.94 -14.78
C LYS A 260 -16.89 1.72 -13.95
N ILE A 261 -16.00 1.22 -13.09
CA ILE A 261 -16.31 0.19 -12.11
C ILE A 261 -16.35 0.86 -10.75
N ALA A 262 -17.51 0.83 -10.11
CA ALA A 262 -17.69 1.40 -8.79
C ALA A 262 -17.04 0.49 -7.75
N THR A 263 -16.48 1.08 -6.70
CA THR A 263 -15.81 0.33 -5.64
C THR A 263 -16.23 0.78 -4.26
N ILE A 264 -16.14 -0.15 -3.31
CA ILE A 264 -16.09 0.15 -1.89
C ILE A 264 -15.04 -0.74 -1.22
N PHE A 265 -14.64 -0.36 -0.03
CA PHE A 265 -13.73 -1.11 0.82
C PHE A 265 -14.21 -1.08 2.27
N ASP A 266 -13.89 -2.11 3.03
CA ASP A 266 -14.15 -2.14 4.47
C ASP A 266 -13.22 -3.14 5.19
N SER A 267 -13.31 -3.16 6.51
CA SER A 267 -12.92 -4.31 7.30
C SER A 267 -13.90 -5.48 7.12
N SER A 268 -13.42 -6.73 7.26
CA SER A 268 -14.26 -7.93 7.10
C SER A 268 -15.48 -7.95 8.01
N MET A 269 -15.33 -7.53 9.28
CA MET A 269 -16.49 -7.44 10.19
C MET A 269 -17.31 -6.18 9.96
N GLY A 270 -16.67 -5.03 9.73
CA GLY A 270 -17.34 -3.74 9.54
C GLY A 270 -18.31 -3.75 8.36
N PHE A 271 -18.00 -4.50 7.32
CA PHE A 271 -18.80 -4.60 6.10
C PHE A 271 -20.28 -4.89 6.34
N ARG A 272 -20.62 -5.68 7.37
CA ARG A 272 -22.02 -6.02 7.72
C ARG A 272 -22.86 -4.83 8.16
N HIS A 273 -22.24 -3.77 8.66
CA HIS A 273 -22.91 -2.67 9.34
C HIS A 273 -23.36 -1.56 8.40
N GLY A 274 -23.95 -1.95 7.27
CA GLY A 274 -24.42 -1.03 6.22
C GLY A 274 -23.75 -1.27 4.87
N PRO A 275 -22.41 -1.23 4.76
CA PRO A 275 -21.70 -1.30 3.47
C PRO A 275 -22.04 -2.52 2.60
N LYS A 276 -22.44 -3.64 3.21
CA LYS A 276 -22.97 -4.83 2.53
C LYS A 276 -24.13 -4.51 1.56
N SER A 277 -24.89 -3.44 1.79
CA SER A 277 -25.98 -3.00 0.89
C SER A 277 -25.50 -2.60 -0.51
N PHE A 278 -24.19 -2.45 -0.73
CA PHE A 278 -23.62 -2.19 -2.05
C PHE A 278 -23.73 -3.38 -3.01
N ILE A 279 -23.85 -4.60 -2.47
CA ILE A 279 -23.88 -5.85 -3.25
C ILE A 279 -25.15 -5.94 -4.10
N ASN A 280 -24.95 -6.26 -5.38
CA ASN A 280 -25.97 -6.66 -6.34
C ASN A 280 -25.44 -7.79 -7.25
N GLN A 281 -26.25 -8.20 -8.24
CA GLN A 281 -25.91 -9.27 -9.20
C GLN A 281 -24.76 -8.92 -10.15
N LYS A 282 -24.23 -7.70 -10.11
CA LYS A 282 -23.08 -7.21 -10.87
C LYS A 282 -21.91 -6.84 -9.95
N THR A 283 -21.89 -7.38 -8.74
CA THR A 283 -20.83 -7.15 -7.75
C THR A 283 -19.92 -8.36 -7.63
N ILE A 284 -18.61 -8.15 -7.66
CA ILE A 284 -17.62 -9.12 -7.21
C ILE A 284 -17.02 -8.67 -5.88
N MET A 285 -16.86 -9.60 -4.96
CA MET A 285 -16.23 -9.36 -3.67
C MET A 285 -14.92 -10.12 -3.57
N PHE A 286 -13.87 -9.44 -3.10
CA PHE A 286 -12.59 -10.03 -2.73
C PHE A 286 -12.36 -9.89 -1.22
N GLY A 287 -11.96 -10.99 -0.58
CA GLY A 287 -11.50 -11.00 0.80
C GLY A 287 -10.01 -11.30 0.91
N PHE A 288 -9.26 -10.39 1.51
CA PHE A 288 -7.89 -10.62 1.94
C PHE A 288 -7.91 -11.38 3.27
N VAL A 289 -7.59 -12.68 3.25
CA VAL A 289 -7.73 -13.54 4.42
C VAL A 289 -6.47 -13.51 5.28
N ASN A 290 -6.61 -13.16 6.56
CA ASN A 290 -5.49 -13.12 7.49
C ASN A 290 -4.95 -14.53 7.82
N ASN A 291 -3.66 -14.62 8.14
CA ASN A 291 -3.00 -15.87 8.58
C ASN A 291 -3.08 -16.08 10.10
N ASN A 292 -3.42 -15.06 10.88
CA ASN A 292 -3.72 -15.23 12.30
C ASN A 292 -5.02 -16.02 12.47
N THR A 293 -4.96 -17.17 13.15
CA THR A 293 -6.09 -18.11 13.28
C THR A 293 -7.38 -17.47 13.81
N TYR A 294 -7.30 -16.65 14.85
CA TYR A 294 -8.46 -15.94 15.40
C TYR A 294 -9.06 -14.94 14.41
N THR A 295 -8.22 -14.13 13.76
CA THR A 295 -8.69 -13.11 12.81
C THR A 295 -9.25 -13.74 11.54
N ARG A 296 -8.62 -14.82 11.08
CA ARG A 296 -8.99 -15.60 9.91
C ARG A 296 -10.43 -16.07 9.96
N ASP A 297 -10.92 -16.50 11.11
CA ASP A 297 -12.30 -16.98 11.23
C ASP A 297 -13.31 -15.89 10.86
N TYR A 298 -13.09 -14.65 11.29
CA TYR A 298 -13.97 -13.53 10.94
C TYR A 298 -13.87 -13.12 9.46
N ASP A 299 -12.67 -13.18 8.87
CA ASP A 299 -12.48 -12.95 7.43
C ASP A 299 -13.22 -14.00 6.60
N LEU A 300 -13.16 -15.27 7.03
CA LEU A 300 -13.86 -16.35 6.34
C LEU A 300 -15.37 -16.27 6.53
N ASP A 301 -15.86 -15.96 7.74
CA ASP A 301 -17.29 -15.90 8.03
C ASP A 301 -18.03 -14.89 7.15
N VAL A 302 -17.46 -13.70 6.89
CA VAL A 302 -18.11 -12.73 6.00
C VAL A 302 -18.13 -13.18 4.54
N LEU A 303 -17.09 -13.88 4.08
CA LEU A 303 -17.06 -14.42 2.72
C LEU A 303 -18.06 -15.57 2.56
N GLU A 304 -18.15 -16.45 3.55
CA GLU A 304 -19.12 -17.55 3.59
C GLU A 304 -20.55 -17.02 3.59
N GLU A 305 -20.82 -15.99 4.40
CA GLU A 305 -22.12 -15.32 4.45
C GLU A 305 -22.50 -14.70 3.11
N VAL A 306 -21.63 -13.87 2.52
CA VAL A 306 -21.93 -13.21 1.24
C VAL A 306 -22.08 -14.22 0.10
N ARG A 307 -21.31 -15.31 0.12
CA ARG A 307 -21.49 -16.39 -0.85
C ARG A 307 -22.85 -17.08 -0.66
N GLY A 308 -23.23 -17.36 0.59
CA GLY A 308 -24.49 -18.00 0.94
C GLY A 308 -25.73 -17.16 0.64
N ASP A 309 -25.60 -15.84 0.54
CA ASP A 309 -26.69 -14.95 0.11
C ASP A 309 -27.05 -15.13 -1.38
N GLU A 310 -26.13 -15.67 -2.20
CA GLU A 310 -26.33 -15.93 -3.64
C GLU A 310 -26.73 -14.69 -4.47
N ILE A 311 -26.36 -13.49 -4.02
CA ILE A 311 -26.63 -12.23 -4.72
C ILE A 311 -25.46 -11.79 -5.60
N ALA A 312 -24.23 -11.84 -5.06
CA ALA A 312 -23.04 -11.35 -5.76
C ALA A 312 -22.72 -12.20 -7.00
N SER A 313 -22.14 -11.58 -8.03
CA SER A 313 -21.66 -12.31 -9.22
C SER A 313 -20.48 -13.24 -8.90
N GLY A 314 -19.77 -12.99 -7.81
CA GLY A 314 -18.68 -13.86 -7.34
C GLY A 314 -18.07 -13.37 -6.03
N VAL A 315 -17.60 -14.31 -5.22
CA VAL A 315 -16.93 -14.06 -3.93
C VAL A 315 -15.62 -14.83 -3.94
N PHE A 316 -14.50 -14.13 -3.79
CA PHE A 316 -13.17 -14.68 -3.94
C PHE A 316 -12.31 -14.42 -2.70
N ALA A 317 -11.73 -15.47 -2.14
CA ALA A 317 -10.68 -15.32 -1.13
C ALA A 317 -9.30 -15.19 -1.79
N ILE A 318 -8.47 -14.28 -1.29
CA ILE A 318 -7.03 -14.24 -1.56
C ILE A 318 -6.34 -14.69 -0.28
N THR A 319 -5.68 -15.84 -0.30
CA THR A 319 -5.31 -16.55 0.93
C THR A 319 -4.03 -17.40 0.81
N GLN A 320 -3.24 -17.52 1.89
CA GLN A 320 -2.40 -18.70 2.07
C GLN A 320 -3.24 -19.84 2.71
N PRO A 321 -2.87 -21.12 2.55
CA PRO A 321 -3.61 -22.24 3.15
C PRO A 321 -3.52 -22.18 4.68
N GLY A 322 -4.66 -22.21 5.36
CA GLY A 322 -4.76 -22.21 6.82
C GLY A 322 -5.49 -23.43 7.36
N GLN A 323 -5.66 -23.48 8.69
CA GLN A 323 -6.41 -24.56 9.37
C GLN A 323 -7.88 -24.62 8.91
N ARG A 324 -8.51 -23.45 8.78
CA ARG A 324 -9.81 -23.26 8.15
C ARG A 324 -9.60 -22.53 6.82
N ASN A 325 -10.32 -22.88 5.77
CA ASN A 325 -10.23 -22.22 4.47
C ASN A 325 -11.62 -21.86 3.98
N PHE A 326 -11.67 -20.83 3.12
CA PHE A 326 -12.90 -20.48 2.41
C PHE A 326 -13.32 -21.65 1.51
N THR A 327 -14.61 -21.96 1.50
CA THR A 327 -15.16 -23.10 0.74
C THR A 327 -15.59 -22.72 -0.68
N GLY A 328 -15.55 -21.43 -1.03
CA GLY A 328 -15.83 -20.92 -2.37
C GLY A 328 -14.58 -20.71 -3.21
N ASP A 329 -14.72 -19.87 -4.24
CA ASP A 329 -13.62 -19.57 -5.15
C ASP A 329 -12.50 -18.80 -4.45
N LYS A 330 -11.25 -19.11 -4.81
CA LYS A 330 -10.08 -18.54 -4.15
C LYS A 330 -8.87 -18.46 -5.07
N PHE A 331 -8.11 -17.38 -4.94
CA PHE A 331 -6.69 -17.38 -5.28
C PHE A 331 -5.92 -17.83 -4.02
N GLU A 332 -5.75 -19.14 -3.89
CA GLU A 332 -4.98 -19.75 -2.80
C GLU A 332 -3.53 -19.94 -3.25
N PHE A 333 -2.58 -19.36 -2.52
CA PHE A 333 -1.16 -19.59 -2.75
C PHE A 333 -0.82 -21.05 -2.46
N THR A 334 -0.16 -21.70 -3.42
CA THR A 334 0.17 -23.13 -3.40
C THR A 334 1.65 -23.39 -3.16
N THR A 335 2.50 -22.37 -3.27
CA THR A 335 3.90 -22.51 -2.89
C THR A 335 3.98 -22.89 -1.42
N GLU A 336 4.58 -24.04 -1.12
CA GLU A 336 4.86 -24.48 0.25
C GLU A 336 5.81 -23.48 0.90
N ALA A 337 5.22 -22.49 1.59
CA ALA A 337 5.94 -21.41 2.20
C ALA A 337 5.36 -21.11 3.57
N GLU A 338 6.21 -20.56 4.43
CA GLU A 338 5.82 -20.09 5.74
C GLU A 338 4.62 -19.12 5.64
N LEU A 339 3.70 -19.18 6.61
CA LEU A 339 2.63 -18.20 6.72
C LEU A 339 3.25 -16.84 7.05
N LEU A 340 3.05 -15.86 6.16
CA LEU A 340 3.53 -14.51 6.41
C LEU A 340 2.63 -13.81 7.43
N PRO A 341 3.20 -12.97 8.32
CA PRO A 341 2.40 -12.01 9.05
C PRO A 341 1.70 -11.04 8.09
N ASP A 342 0.54 -10.52 8.49
CA ASP A 342 -0.35 -9.72 7.66
C ASP A 342 0.30 -8.46 7.08
N GLY A 343 1.23 -7.82 7.81
CA GLY A 343 2.01 -6.68 7.31
C GLY A 343 2.84 -7.00 6.06
N TYR A 344 3.46 -8.19 6.00
CA TYR A 344 4.25 -8.63 4.84
C TYR A 344 3.38 -9.32 3.78
N LEU A 345 2.38 -10.08 4.22
CA LEU A 345 1.43 -10.78 3.35
C LEU A 345 0.70 -9.81 2.41
N ALA A 346 0.38 -8.61 2.91
CA ALA A 346 -0.24 -7.53 2.15
C ALA A 346 0.44 -7.25 0.80
N LEU A 347 1.78 -7.37 0.73
CA LEU A 347 2.56 -7.09 -0.47
C LEU A 347 2.32 -8.14 -1.58
N SER A 348 2.12 -9.41 -1.22
CA SER A 348 1.72 -10.43 -2.20
C SER A 348 0.25 -10.30 -2.62
N TYR A 349 -0.63 -9.92 -1.68
CA TYR A 349 -2.06 -9.79 -1.95
C TYR A 349 -2.38 -8.60 -2.84
N ILE A 350 -1.64 -7.49 -2.70
CA ILE A 350 -1.85 -6.32 -3.56
C ILE A 350 -1.45 -6.59 -5.00
N MET A 351 -0.49 -7.48 -5.28
CA MET A 351 -0.19 -7.88 -6.65
C MET A 351 -1.40 -8.52 -7.34
N VAL A 352 -2.17 -9.35 -6.62
CA VAL A 352 -3.42 -9.93 -7.15
C VAL A 352 -4.41 -8.82 -7.48
N ALA A 353 -4.63 -7.87 -6.55
CA ALA A 353 -5.55 -6.75 -6.76
C ALA A 353 -5.11 -5.81 -7.90
N GLN A 354 -3.81 -5.56 -8.06
CA GLN A 354 -3.25 -4.76 -9.15
C GLN A 354 -3.51 -5.43 -10.51
N ILE A 355 -3.41 -6.76 -10.60
CA ILE A 355 -3.75 -7.51 -11.83
C ILE A 355 -5.25 -7.46 -12.12
N VAL A 356 -6.10 -7.56 -11.08
CA VAL A 356 -7.55 -7.35 -11.23
C VAL A 356 -7.81 -5.95 -11.80
N ALA A 357 -7.14 -4.92 -11.29
CA ALA A 357 -7.31 -3.54 -11.76
C ALA A 357 -6.82 -3.30 -13.18
N LEU A 358 -5.61 -3.78 -13.49
CA LEU A 358 -5.02 -3.73 -14.83
C LEU A 358 -5.94 -4.41 -15.86
N SER A 359 -6.39 -5.63 -15.55
CA SER A 359 -7.23 -6.41 -16.46
C SER A 359 -8.63 -5.80 -16.61
N SER A 360 -9.17 -5.23 -15.53
CA SER A 360 -10.46 -4.53 -15.54
C SER A 360 -10.41 -3.26 -16.39
N SER A 361 -9.30 -2.51 -16.33
CA SER A 361 -9.07 -1.35 -17.22
C SER A 361 -9.14 -1.74 -18.69
N ILE A 362 -8.49 -2.84 -19.07
CA ILE A 362 -8.52 -3.34 -20.45
C ILE A 362 -9.93 -3.79 -20.83
N LYS A 363 -10.63 -4.50 -19.93
CA LYS A 363 -12.01 -4.95 -20.15
C LYS A 363 -12.95 -3.79 -20.44
N VAL A 364 -12.79 -2.64 -19.78
CA VAL A 364 -13.60 -1.44 -20.03
C VAL A 364 -13.07 -0.56 -21.18
N ASN A 365 -12.16 -1.11 -21.99
CA ASN A 365 -11.48 -0.47 -23.11
C ASN A 365 -10.75 0.83 -22.74
N ASN A 366 -10.15 0.87 -21.55
CA ASN A 366 -9.28 1.97 -21.13
C ASN A 366 -7.79 1.62 -21.35
N LYS A 367 -6.92 2.63 -21.25
CA LYS A 367 -5.46 2.47 -21.36
C LYS A 367 -4.83 2.56 -19.96
N PRO A 368 -4.41 1.44 -19.34
CA PRO A 368 -3.91 1.43 -17.97
C PRO A 368 -2.77 2.42 -17.68
N ASP A 369 -1.87 2.65 -18.64
CA ASP A 369 -0.72 3.55 -18.47
C ASP A 369 -1.14 5.03 -18.42
N THR A 370 -2.28 5.37 -19.04
CA THR A 370 -2.84 6.73 -19.14
C THR A 370 -4.37 6.72 -18.99
N PRO A 371 -4.90 6.29 -17.84
CA PRO A 371 -6.29 5.87 -17.70
C PRO A 371 -7.27 7.04 -17.54
N SER A 372 -6.80 8.29 -17.44
CA SER A 372 -7.61 9.51 -17.36
C SER A 372 -7.56 10.26 -18.70
N PRO A 373 -8.33 9.86 -19.74
CA PRO A 373 -8.29 10.48 -21.07
C PRO A 373 -8.71 11.96 -21.05
N THR A 374 -9.51 12.37 -20.07
CA THR A 374 -9.94 13.76 -19.84
C THR A 374 -8.85 14.64 -19.24
N GLY A 375 -7.78 14.05 -18.68
CA GLY A 375 -6.74 14.78 -17.94
C GLY A 375 -7.18 15.35 -16.58
N THR A 376 -8.38 15.01 -16.10
CA THR A 376 -8.90 15.51 -14.81
C THR A 376 -8.20 14.89 -13.60
N VAL A 377 -7.60 13.71 -13.75
CA VAL A 377 -6.69 13.12 -12.76
C VAL A 377 -5.33 12.92 -13.41
N ASN A 378 -4.24 13.15 -12.66
CA ASN A 378 -2.87 13.19 -13.19
C ASN A 378 -1.92 12.33 -12.34
N ARG A 379 -0.92 11.70 -12.97
CA ARG A 379 0.13 10.91 -12.31
C ARG A 379 0.88 11.70 -11.21
N VAL A 380 1.17 12.97 -11.49
CA VAL A 380 1.58 13.95 -10.49
C VAL A 380 0.44 14.94 -10.39
N VAL A 381 -0.06 15.15 -9.18
CA VAL A 381 -1.19 16.05 -8.93
C VAL A 381 -0.94 17.44 -9.53
N LYS A 382 -1.99 18.04 -10.09
CA LYS A 382 -1.98 19.39 -10.68
C LYS A 382 -3.12 20.21 -10.10
N GLY A 383 -2.94 21.53 -10.04
CA GLY A 383 -3.99 22.45 -9.62
C GLY A 383 -4.14 22.63 -8.10
N VAL A 384 -3.27 22.00 -7.30
CA VAL A 384 -3.24 22.21 -5.85
C VAL A 384 -2.60 23.56 -5.54
N THR A 385 -3.34 24.40 -4.82
CA THR A 385 -2.83 25.67 -4.29
C THR A 385 -2.57 25.48 -2.80
N ILE A 386 -1.31 25.65 -2.39
CA ILE A 386 -0.94 25.64 -0.97
C ILE A 386 -1.11 27.05 -0.43
N HIS A 387 -2.03 27.20 0.52
CA HIS A 387 -2.21 28.45 1.27
C HIS A 387 -1.22 28.49 2.43
N LYS A 388 -0.60 29.65 2.65
CA LYS A 388 0.41 29.81 3.70
C LYS A 388 -0.23 29.63 5.09
N TYR A 389 0.25 28.63 5.83
CA TYR A 389 0.01 28.48 7.26
C TYR A 389 0.70 29.61 8.03
N LYS A 390 0.06 30.15 9.07
CA LYS A 390 0.49 31.36 9.76
C LYS A 390 0.58 31.16 11.26
#